data_AF-A0AAI8YIT8-F1
#
_entry.id   AF-A0AAI8YIT8-F1
#
_cell.length_a   1.000
_cell.length_b   1.000
_cell.length_c   1.000
_cell.angle_alpha   90.00
_cell.angle_beta   90.00
_cell.angle_gamma   90.00
#
_symmetry.space_group_name_H-M   'P 1'
#
loop_
_entity.id
_entity.type
_entity.pdbx_description
1 polymer ?
#
loop_
_entity_poly.entity_id
_entity_poly.type
_entity_poly.pdbx_seq_one_letter_code
_entity_poly.pdbx_strand_id
1 'polypeptide(L)'
;MRRLVRDYQHSLQLMQVEAVGRGDGAGGGGNGGIEGIGDPLAFAAQYSCRFVNVHPFLDGNGRMCRLLLNAVLLSVAGVVAPLGGTEAAREEYLVEAGRASEAAASGRGEDDDNDEDGVPRTKNWKGLSVLVLRHAKEGLEELVGRLRGT
;
A
#
# COMPACT_ATOMS: atom_id res chain seq x y z
N MET A 1 13.32 5.23 21.12
CA MET A 1 12.18 6.14 20.85
C MET A 1 12.54 7.34 19.95
N ARG A 2 13.44 8.25 20.35
CA ARG A 2 13.75 9.48 19.59
C ARG A 2 14.40 9.27 18.21
N ARG A 3 15.01 8.10 17.98
CA ARG A 3 15.60 7.70 16.69
C ARG A 3 14.50 7.30 15.70
N LEU A 4 13.64 6.36 16.10
CA LEU A 4 12.44 5.93 15.37
C LEU A 4 11.50 7.08 14.95
N VAL A 5 11.23 8.04 15.84
CA VAL A 5 10.40 9.21 15.49
C VAL A 5 11.08 10.10 14.45
N ARG A 6 12.41 10.23 14.55
CA ARG A 6 13.21 11.03 13.62
C ARG A 6 13.33 10.32 12.26
N ASP A 7 13.46 9.01 12.27
CA ASP A 7 13.51 8.17 11.06
C ASP A 7 12.14 8.19 10.36
N TYR A 8 11.04 8.20 11.12
CA TYR A 8 9.68 8.38 10.59
C TYR A 8 9.46 9.79 10.01
N GLN A 9 9.87 10.84 10.73
CA GLN A 9 9.79 12.22 10.22
C GLN A 9 10.68 12.44 9.00
N HIS A 10 11.86 11.82 8.97
CA HIS A 10 12.74 11.82 7.81
C HIS A 10 12.12 11.04 6.64
N SER A 11 11.47 9.90 6.89
CA SER A 11 10.73 9.16 5.86
C SER A 11 9.52 9.95 5.34
N LEU A 12 8.83 10.72 6.19
CA LEU A 12 7.75 11.63 5.79
C LEU A 12 8.26 12.82 4.98
N GLN A 13 9.46 13.33 5.28
CA GLN A 13 10.12 14.34 4.44
C GLN A 13 10.58 13.75 3.10
N LEU A 14 11.09 12.52 3.09
CA LEU A 14 11.43 11.82 1.84
C LEU A 14 10.17 11.54 0.99
N MET A 15 9.04 11.21 1.61
CA MET A 15 7.73 11.11 0.94
C MET A 15 7.30 12.43 0.27
N GLN A 16 7.72 13.59 0.80
CA GLN A 16 7.44 14.89 0.20
C GLN A 16 8.46 15.28 -0.87
N VAL A 17 9.69 14.77 -0.82
CA VAL A 17 10.77 15.07 -1.78
C VAL A 17 10.72 14.17 -3.02
N GLU A 18 10.41 12.88 -2.86
CA GLU A 18 10.20 11.96 -3.99
C GLU A 18 8.96 12.33 -4.84
N ALA A 19 8.00 13.04 -4.23
CA ALA A 19 6.85 13.62 -4.93
C ALA A 19 7.22 14.81 -5.84
N VAL A 20 8.43 15.38 -5.74
CA VAL A 20 8.84 16.63 -6.42
C VAL A 20 9.90 16.40 -7.51
N GLY A 21 10.41 15.19 -7.74
CA GLY A 21 11.53 15.01 -8.69
C GLY A 21 11.64 13.68 -9.41
N ARG A 22 10.98 13.55 -10.56
CA ARG A 22 11.60 13.22 -11.87
C ARG A 22 10.54 13.20 -12.97
N GLY A 23 10.35 14.35 -13.61
CA GLY A 23 9.69 14.41 -14.90
C GLY A 23 10.70 14.08 -15.99
N ASP A 24 10.68 12.84 -16.50
CA ASP A 24 11.22 12.51 -17.81
C ASP A 24 10.08 11.83 -18.60
N GLY A 25 9.68 12.50 -19.68
CA GLY A 25 8.36 12.36 -20.28
C GLY A 25 8.13 11.11 -21.11
N ALA A 26 6.89 10.62 -21.04
CA ALA A 26 6.21 9.96 -22.15
C ALA A 26 4.67 10.07 -21.98
N GLY A 27 4.10 11.10 -22.61
CA GLY A 27 2.76 11.14 -23.23
C GLY A 27 1.50 10.76 -22.44
N GLY A 28 0.61 11.74 -22.24
CA GLY A 28 -0.84 11.50 -22.42
C GLY A 28 -1.83 12.08 -21.40
N GLY A 29 -1.97 13.41 -21.33
CA GLY A 29 -3.25 14.13 -21.20
C GLY A 29 -4.13 14.01 -19.94
N GLY A 30 -4.20 15.09 -19.15
CA GLY A 30 -5.49 15.61 -18.63
C GLY A 30 -5.66 15.76 -17.12
N ASN A 31 -5.78 17.03 -16.70
CA ASN A 31 -6.31 17.59 -15.44
C ASN A 31 -5.42 17.58 -14.16
N GLY A 32 -5.07 18.79 -13.72
CA GLY A 32 -4.22 19.07 -12.56
C GLY A 32 -4.83 18.71 -11.20
N GLY A 33 -4.53 17.50 -10.74
CA GLY A 33 -4.71 17.08 -9.35
C GLY A 33 -3.48 16.32 -8.86
N ILE A 34 -2.96 16.71 -7.69
CA ILE A 34 -2.01 15.97 -6.84
C ILE A 34 -0.92 15.19 -7.61
N GLU A 35 -0.12 15.92 -8.38
CA GLU A 35 1.08 15.41 -9.04
C GLU A 35 2.15 15.12 -7.97
N GLY A 36 2.47 13.83 -7.75
CA GLY A 36 3.60 13.40 -6.91
C GLY A 36 3.35 12.18 -6.02
N ILE A 37 2.09 11.84 -5.73
CA ILE A 37 1.76 10.60 -5.02
C ILE A 37 1.38 9.56 -6.08
N GLY A 38 2.28 8.59 -6.35
CA GLY A 38 1.91 7.41 -7.13
C GLY A 38 0.70 6.69 -6.54
N ASP A 39 0.08 5.74 -7.26
CA ASP A 39 -1.16 5.05 -6.86
C ASP A 39 -1.30 4.87 -5.33
N PRO A 40 -2.22 5.61 -4.66
CA PRO A 40 -2.38 5.60 -3.21
C PRO A 40 -2.61 4.20 -2.61
N LEU A 41 -3.22 3.30 -3.39
CA LEU A 41 -3.47 1.93 -2.95
C LEU A 41 -2.20 1.10 -3.00
N ALA A 42 -1.41 1.24 -4.07
CA ALA A 42 -0.10 0.62 -4.17
C ALA A 42 0.83 1.13 -3.07
N PHE A 43 0.77 2.42 -2.77
CA PHE A 43 1.53 3.05 -1.69
C PHE A 43 1.14 2.46 -0.32
N ALA A 44 -0.16 2.43 0.02
CA ALA A 44 -0.63 1.83 1.27
C ALA A 44 -0.25 0.34 1.40
N ALA A 45 -0.36 -0.43 0.32
CA ALA A 45 0.03 -1.84 0.28
C ALA A 45 1.54 -2.03 0.50
N GLN A 46 2.38 -1.22 -0.14
CA GLN A 46 3.83 -1.27 0.01
C GLN A 46 4.26 -1.05 1.48
N TYR A 47 3.76 0.00 2.13
CA TYR A 47 4.10 0.28 3.54
C TYR A 47 3.60 -0.81 4.49
N SER A 48 2.40 -1.37 4.24
CA SER A 48 1.89 -2.50 5.00
C SER A 48 2.79 -3.73 4.89
N CYS A 49 3.30 -4.04 3.68
CA CYS A 49 4.23 -5.14 3.44
C CYS A 49 5.59 -4.90 4.09
N ARG A 50 6.13 -3.68 4.03
CA ARG A 50 7.40 -3.36 4.72
C ARG A 50 7.27 -3.51 6.23
N PHE A 51 6.17 -3.03 6.82
CA PHE A 51 5.95 -3.12 8.25
C PHE A 51 5.83 -4.58 8.73
N VAL A 52 5.10 -5.44 8.00
CA VAL A 52 4.94 -6.85 8.41
C VAL A 52 6.28 -7.59 8.43
N ASN A 53 7.20 -7.22 7.53
CA ASN A 53 8.51 -7.85 7.43
C ASN A 53 9.50 -7.40 8.52
N VAL A 54 9.38 -6.17 9.04
CA VAL A 54 10.17 -5.70 10.20
C VAL A 54 9.75 -6.42 11.48
N HIS A 55 8.46 -6.77 11.59
CA HIS A 55 7.88 -7.53 12.71
C HIS A 55 8.30 -7.01 14.11
N PRO A 56 8.08 -5.71 14.42
CA PRO A 56 8.68 -5.07 15.60
C PRO A 56 8.07 -5.47 16.94
N PHE A 57 6.89 -6.11 16.95
CA PHE A 57 6.18 -6.47 18.17
C PHE A 57 6.17 -7.99 18.38
N LEU A 58 6.06 -8.41 19.66
CA LEU A 58 5.93 -9.83 20.01
C LEU A 58 4.61 -10.45 19.50
N ASP A 59 3.54 -9.66 19.48
CA ASP A 59 2.24 -10.00 18.91
C ASP A 59 1.60 -8.70 18.37
N GLY A 60 0.60 -8.84 17.50
CA GLY A 60 -0.21 -7.72 17.02
C GLY A 60 0.27 -7.13 15.70
N ASN A 61 1.36 -7.62 15.11
CA ASN A 61 1.90 -7.10 13.84
C ASN A 61 0.83 -7.09 12.74
N GLY A 62 0.06 -8.18 12.58
CA GLY A 62 -1.03 -8.23 11.58
C GLY A 62 -2.21 -7.28 11.87
N ARG A 63 -2.47 -6.94 13.13
CA ARG A 63 -3.47 -5.91 13.50
C ARG A 63 -2.92 -4.51 13.17
N MET A 64 -1.67 -4.25 13.53
CA MET A 64 -0.99 -2.99 13.25
C MET A 64 -0.79 -2.75 11.75
N CYS A 65 -0.46 -3.76 10.94
CA CYS A 65 -0.40 -3.67 9.48
C CYS A 65 -1.70 -3.13 8.89
N ARG A 66 -2.84 -3.71 9.29
CA ARG A 66 -4.16 -3.31 8.78
C ARG A 66 -4.56 -1.91 9.25
N LEU A 67 -4.17 -1.52 10.45
CA LEU A 67 -4.39 -0.16 10.95
C LEU A 67 -3.53 0.86 10.20
N LEU A 68 -2.25 0.56 9.94
CA LEU A 68 -1.36 1.41 9.15
C LEU A 68 -1.84 1.55 7.71
N LEU A 69 -2.22 0.44 7.09
CA LEU A 69 -2.80 0.42 5.75
C LEU A 69 -4.02 1.34 5.65
N ASN A 70 -4.98 1.21 6.58
CA ASN A 70 -6.17 2.05 6.59
C ASN A 70 -5.89 3.50 6.99
N ALA A 71 -4.91 3.76 7.86
CA ALA A 71 -4.49 5.13 8.17
C ALA A 71 -3.96 5.86 6.93
N VAL A 72 -3.14 5.18 6.11
CA VAL A 72 -2.65 5.71 4.84
C VAL A 72 -3.79 5.91 3.85
N LEU A 73 -4.64 4.90 3.64
CA LEU A 73 -5.78 4.99 2.73
C LEU A 73 -6.75 6.14 3.11
N LEU A 74 -7.02 6.32 4.40
CA LEU A 74 -7.83 7.44 4.89
C LEU A 74 -7.15 8.78 4.62
N SER A 75 -5.84 8.88 4.85
CA SER A 75 -5.10 10.14 4.68
C SER A 75 -4.93 10.59 3.23
N VAL A 76 -4.86 9.64 2.28
CA VAL A 76 -4.55 9.94 0.87
C VAL A 76 -5.77 9.78 -0.05
N ALA A 77 -6.61 8.77 0.18
CA ALA A 77 -7.71 8.41 -0.70
C ALA A 77 -9.10 8.58 -0.06
N GLY A 78 -9.19 8.84 1.24
CA GLY A 78 -10.46 9.00 1.95
C GLY A 78 -11.30 7.71 2.01
N VAL A 79 -10.69 6.55 1.78
CA VAL A 79 -11.37 5.25 1.77
C VAL A 79 -10.84 4.33 2.87
N VAL A 80 -11.64 3.32 3.21
CA VAL A 80 -11.28 2.26 4.14
C VAL A 80 -11.41 0.93 3.43
N ALA A 81 -10.42 0.05 3.59
CA ALA A 81 -10.46 -1.33 3.12
C ALA A 81 -10.59 -2.27 4.34
N PRO A 82 -11.80 -2.78 4.63
CA PRO A 82 -12.03 -3.70 5.75
C PRO A 82 -11.48 -5.10 5.44
N LEU A 83 -10.18 -5.29 5.66
CA LEU A 83 -9.50 -6.57 5.42
C LEU A 83 -9.70 -7.56 6.57
N GLY A 84 -10.26 -8.73 6.25
CA GLY A 84 -10.49 -9.80 7.22
C GLY A 84 -11.73 -9.61 8.10
N GLY A 85 -12.78 -8.98 7.56
CA GLY A 85 -14.10 -8.90 8.22
C GLY A 85 -14.83 -10.25 8.30
N THR A 86 -14.46 -11.21 7.45
CA THR A 86 -14.93 -12.61 7.46
C THR A 86 -13.74 -13.55 7.49
N GLU A 87 -13.94 -14.82 7.87
CA GLU A 87 -12.85 -15.81 7.85
C GLU A 87 -12.29 -16.01 6.44
N ALA A 88 -13.16 -16.04 5.42
CA ALA A 88 -12.73 -16.13 4.02
C ALA A 88 -11.90 -14.93 3.57
N ALA A 89 -12.34 -13.70 3.90
CA ALA A 89 -11.59 -12.48 3.57
C ALA A 89 -10.27 -12.41 4.36
N ARG A 90 -10.22 -12.99 5.56
CA ARG A 90 -9.01 -13.09 6.38
C ARG A 90 -8.01 -14.05 5.75
N GLU A 91 -8.45 -15.22 5.31
CA GLU A 91 -7.61 -16.21 4.63
C GLU A 91 -7.02 -15.63 3.34
N GLU A 92 -7.84 -14.99 2.51
CA GLU A 92 -7.40 -14.35 1.28
C GLU A 92 -6.35 -13.25 1.53
N TYR A 93 -6.57 -12.42 2.55
CA TYR A 93 -5.59 -11.43 2.99
C TYR A 93 -4.26 -12.07 3.41
N LEU A 94 -4.31 -13.16 4.19
CA LEU A 94 -3.10 -13.84 4.65
C LEU A 94 -2.32 -14.47 3.50
N VAL A 95 -3.00 -15.00 2.48
CA VAL A 95 -2.37 -15.53 1.27
C VAL A 95 -1.62 -14.43 0.52
N GLU A 96 -2.27 -13.29 0.25
CA GLU A 96 -1.63 -12.19 -0.50
C GLU A 96 -0.53 -11.51 0.31
N ALA A 97 -0.71 -11.33 1.62
CA ALA A 97 0.33 -10.81 2.50
C ALA A 97 1.54 -11.76 2.60
N GLY A 98 1.30 -13.07 2.65
CA GLY A 98 2.34 -14.10 2.62
C GLY A 98 3.13 -14.07 1.33
N ARG A 99 2.45 -14.07 0.18
CA ARG A 99 3.08 -13.95 -1.15
C ARG A 99 3.96 -12.70 -1.28
N ALA A 100 3.46 -11.56 -0.81
CA ALA A 100 4.22 -10.31 -0.83
C ALA A 100 5.47 -10.37 0.06
N SER A 101 5.36 -11.02 1.23
CA SER A 101 6.48 -11.21 2.17
C SER A 101 7.54 -12.16 1.61
N GLU A 102 7.14 -13.30 1.04
CA GLU A 102 8.05 -14.27 0.40
C GLU A 102 8.81 -13.67 -0.80
N ALA A 103 8.11 -12.88 -1.61
CA ALA A 103 8.73 -12.19 -2.74
C ALA A 103 9.71 -11.09 -2.29
N ALA A 104 9.49 -10.46 -1.13
CA ALA A 104 10.46 -9.55 -0.52
C ALA A 104 11.70 -10.29 0.00
N ALA A 105 11.50 -11.39 0.74
CA ALA A 105 12.58 -12.17 1.36
C ALA A 105 13.53 -12.85 0.35
N SER A 106 13.04 -13.18 -0.84
CA SER A 106 13.82 -13.81 -1.90
C SER A 106 14.76 -12.86 -2.67
N GLY A 107 14.86 -11.58 -2.26
CA GLY A 107 15.66 -10.57 -2.97
C GLY A 107 15.14 -10.23 -4.37
N ARG A 108 13.91 -10.68 -4.69
CA ARG A 108 13.19 -10.37 -5.94
C ARG A 108 12.44 -9.04 -5.88
N GLY A 109 12.51 -8.32 -4.77
CA GLY A 109 11.56 -7.26 -4.43
C GLY A 109 12.12 -5.86 -4.25
N GLU A 110 13.43 -5.69 -4.12
CA GLU A 110 14.05 -4.38 -3.86
C GLU A 110 15.39 -4.36 -4.62
N ASP A 111 15.62 -3.30 -5.40
CA ASP A 111 16.87 -3.00 -6.14
C ASP A 111 17.04 -3.64 -7.53
N ASP A 112 16.26 -3.18 -8.53
CA ASP A 112 16.84 -2.65 -9.79
C ASP A 112 15.75 -1.98 -10.66
N ASP A 113 15.84 -0.67 -10.87
CA ASP A 113 15.07 0.01 -11.93
C ASP A 113 15.78 -0.16 -13.30
N ASN A 114 16.91 -0.88 -13.39
CA ASN A 114 17.61 -1.19 -14.64
C ASN A 114 18.11 -2.64 -14.69
N ASP A 115 17.23 -3.61 -14.96
CA ASP A 115 17.68 -4.89 -15.53
C ASP A 115 18.00 -4.66 -17.03
N GLU A 116 19.18 -5.10 -17.47
CA GLU A 116 19.75 -5.03 -18.84
C GLU A 116 18.86 -5.65 -19.95
N ASP A 117 17.73 -6.29 -19.60
CA ASP A 117 16.86 -7.06 -20.49
C ASP A 117 15.44 -6.48 -20.69
N GLY A 118 15.10 -5.33 -20.12
CA GLY A 118 13.85 -4.62 -20.44
C GLY A 118 12.54 -5.34 -20.05
N VAL A 119 12.60 -6.36 -19.18
CA VAL A 119 11.41 -7.06 -18.65
C VAL A 119 11.04 -6.48 -17.27
N PRO A 120 9.89 -5.82 -17.11
CA PRO A 120 9.51 -5.20 -15.84
C PRO A 120 9.30 -6.25 -14.74
N ARG A 121 10.14 -6.27 -13.71
CA ARG A 121 9.92 -7.10 -12.52
C ARG A 121 8.64 -6.68 -11.81
N THR A 122 7.82 -7.65 -11.44
CA THR A 122 6.50 -7.39 -10.84
C THR A 122 6.66 -7.01 -9.37
N LYS A 123 6.36 -5.74 -9.04
CA LYS A 123 6.25 -5.24 -7.65
C LYS A 123 5.50 -6.25 -6.76
N ASN A 124 6.12 -6.72 -5.68
CA ASN A 124 5.60 -7.78 -4.80
C ASN A 124 4.30 -7.41 -4.06
N TRP A 125 3.93 -6.13 -4.01
CA TRP A 125 2.69 -5.62 -3.42
C TRP A 125 1.50 -5.56 -4.39
N LYS A 126 1.64 -5.93 -5.67
CA LYS A 126 0.56 -5.84 -6.68
C LYS A 126 -0.69 -6.65 -6.30
N GLY A 127 -0.51 -7.89 -5.83
CA GLY A 127 -1.63 -8.74 -5.43
C GLY A 127 -2.40 -8.13 -4.25
N LEU A 128 -1.65 -7.65 -3.25
CA LEU A 128 -2.23 -6.97 -2.10
C LEU A 128 -2.94 -5.65 -2.48
N SER A 129 -2.39 -4.85 -3.40
CA SER A 129 -3.05 -3.60 -3.82
C SER A 129 -4.38 -3.85 -4.54
N VAL A 130 -4.47 -4.91 -5.37
CA VAL A 130 -5.73 -5.32 -6.01
C VAL A 130 -6.75 -5.78 -4.97
N LEU A 131 -6.31 -6.56 -3.98
CA LEU A 131 -7.17 -7.00 -2.87
C LEU A 131 -7.72 -5.81 -2.06
N VAL A 132 -6.85 -4.84 -1.74
CA VAL A 132 -7.23 -3.61 -1.04
C VAL A 132 -8.27 -2.82 -1.85
N LEU A 133 -8.06 -2.66 -3.15
CA LEU A 133 -9.01 -1.96 -4.03
C LEU A 133 -10.38 -2.62 -4.00
N ARG A 134 -10.41 -3.95 -4.11
CA ARG A 134 -11.66 -4.71 -4.12
C ARG A 134 -12.45 -4.52 -2.82
N HIS A 135 -11.79 -4.65 -1.67
CA HIS A 135 -12.46 -4.44 -0.38
C HIS A 135 -12.87 -2.99 -0.14
N ALA A 136 -12.08 -2.01 -0.60
CA ALA A 136 -12.49 -0.60 -0.54
C ALA A 136 -13.74 -0.33 -1.39
N LYS A 137 -13.82 -0.93 -2.60
CA LYS A 137 -15.00 -0.85 -3.46
C LYS A 137 -16.23 -1.46 -2.80
N GLU A 138 -16.11 -2.69 -2.29
CA GLU A 138 -17.21 -3.40 -1.62
C GLU A 138 -17.73 -2.61 -0.42
N GLY A 139 -16.84 -2.08 0.42
CA GLY A 139 -17.21 -1.27 1.58
C GLY A 139 -17.92 0.03 1.20
N LEU A 140 -17.50 0.68 0.10
CA LEU A 140 -18.16 1.87 -0.42
C LEU A 140 -19.54 1.53 -1.02
N GLU A 141 -19.67 0.44 -1.77
CA GLU A 141 -20.95 -0.03 -2.31
C GLU A 141 -21.95 -0.35 -1.19
N GLU A 142 -21.49 -0.99 -0.11
CA GLU A 142 -22.30 -1.26 1.08
C GLU A 142 -22.75 0.04 1.77
N LEU A 143 -21.82 0.99 1.95
CA LEU A 143 -22.14 2.29 2.54
C LEU A 143 -23.16 3.06 1.69
N VAL A 144 -22.97 3.11 0.37
CA VAL A 144 -23.91 3.75 -0.56
C VAL A 144 -25.27 3.07 -0.51
N GLY A 145 -25.31 1.74 -0.44
CA GLY A 145 -26.55 0.98 -0.28
C GLY A 145 -27.31 1.38 0.99
N ARG A 146 -26.60 1.54 2.11
CA ARG A 146 -27.19 2.00 3.38
C ARG A 146 -27.70 3.43 3.31
N LEU A 147 -26.95 4.33 2.67
CA LEU A 147 -27.35 5.74 2.51
C LEU A 147 -28.54 5.94 1.56
N ARG A 148 -28.73 5.03 0.60
CA ARG A 148 -29.89 5.03 -0.31
C ARG A 148 -31.14 4.40 0.30
N GLY A 149 -30.99 3.66 1.40
CA GLY A 149 -32.06 2.98 2.14
C GLY A 149 -32.72 3.82 3.23
N THR A 150 -32.41 5.12 3.31
CA THR A 150 -33.07 6.15 4.14
C THR A 150 -33.85 7.12 3.27
#